data_AF-A0A838STM6-F1
#
_entry.id   AF-A0A838STM6-F1
#
_cell.length_a   1.000
_cell.length_b   1.000
_cell.length_c   1.000
_cell.angle_alpha   90.00
_cell.angle_beta   90.00
_cell.angle_gamma   90.00
#
_symmetry.space_group_name_H-M   'P 1'
#
loop_
_entity.id
_entity.type
_entity.pdbx_description
1 polymer ?
#
loop_
_entity_poly.entity_id
_entity_poly.type
_entity_poly.pdbx_seq_one_letter_code
_entity_poly.pdbx_strand_id
1 'polypeptide(L)'
;DVDANPDVARRYRIQGIPAVKAFRDGQVAAEFTGLQPEAMVAKFFEALAPSAADRLAAQAAEAAADQREALLRQALAEQADHPVAAVGLATLLADRGDTDEAARLLQLLPADPAARRLLAELHLREAAGDDIDELRQRATAGGEPRLRLGRSLAATGQSEEALEVLIAAVGDPNTRDDARIAVLELFAVLGDDSDLVRAWRPRLASALF
;
A
#
# COMPACT_ATOMS: atom_id res chain seq x y z
N ASP A 1 -11.33 3.79 38.82
CA ASP A 1 -10.84 3.73 40.21
C ASP A 1 -9.82 2.61 40.32
N VAL A 2 -8.58 2.92 40.74
CA VAL A 2 -7.48 1.95 40.85
C VAL A 2 -7.68 0.99 42.03
N ASP A 3 -8.29 1.46 43.12
CA ASP A 3 -8.49 0.67 44.34
C ASP A 3 -9.58 -0.37 44.12
N ALA A 4 -10.63 -0.01 43.38
CA ALA A 4 -11.71 -0.92 43.00
C ALA A 4 -11.34 -1.88 41.85
N ASN A 5 -10.23 -1.64 41.12
CA ASN A 5 -9.87 -2.42 39.92
C ASN A 5 -8.38 -2.85 39.92
N PRO A 6 -7.91 -3.61 40.92
CA PRO A 6 -6.50 -3.93 41.11
C PRO A 6 -5.91 -4.78 39.98
N ASP A 7 -6.70 -5.64 39.34
CA ASP A 7 -6.25 -6.45 38.19
C ASP A 7 -5.95 -5.57 36.96
N VAL A 8 -6.80 -4.59 36.70
CA VAL A 8 -6.60 -3.63 35.60
C VAL A 8 -5.39 -2.75 35.89
N ALA A 9 -5.26 -2.27 37.13
CA ALA A 9 -4.11 -1.47 37.57
C ALA A 9 -2.78 -2.24 37.41
N ARG A 10 -2.74 -3.52 37.81
CA ARG A 10 -1.58 -4.41 37.59
C ARG A 10 -1.30 -4.62 36.10
N ARG A 11 -2.32 -4.94 35.31
CA ARG A 11 -2.19 -5.17 33.86
C ARG A 11 -1.52 -4.00 33.15
N TYR A 12 -1.90 -2.77 33.50
CA TYR A 12 -1.34 -1.56 32.91
C TYR A 12 -0.18 -0.94 33.70
N ARG A 13 0.34 -1.66 34.72
CA ARG A 13 1.51 -1.27 35.53
C ARG A 13 1.38 0.13 36.12
N ILE A 14 0.25 0.42 36.77
CA ILE A 14 0.05 1.70 37.46
C ILE A 14 0.93 1.73 38.72
N GLN A 15 1.94 2.58 38.72
CA GLN A 15 2.93 2.72 39.81
C GLN A 15 2.80 4.05 40.58
N GLY A 16 1.96 4.97 40.11
CA GLY A 16 1.68 6.25 40.76
C GLY A 16 0.36 6.83 40.27
N ILE A 17 -0.24 7.72 41.06
CA ILE A 17 -1.52 8.38 40.75
C ILE A 17 -1.41 9.90 40.88
N PRO A 18 -2.08 10.68 40.01
CA PRO A 18 -2.89 10.23 38.87
C PRO A 18 -2.00 9.66 37.73
N ALA A 19 -2.50 8.65 37.02
CA ALA A 19 -1.85 8.10 35.82
C ALA A 19 -2.83 8.17 34.65
N VAL A 20 -2.36 8.70 33.53
CA VAL A 20 -3.12 8.84 32.28
C VAL A 20 -2.44 8.01 31.21
N LYS A 21 -3.21 7.12 30.58
CA LYS A 21 -2.76 6.29 29.45
C LYS A 21 -3.73 6.49 28.30
N ALA A 22 -3.22 6.85 27.13
CA ALA A 22 -3.97 6.92 25.89
C ALA A 22 -3.88 5.58 25.17
N PHE A 23 -5.01 5.15 24.61
CA PHE A 23 -5.11 3.90 23.88
C PHE A 23 -5.46 4.17 22.43
N ARG A 24 -4.75 3.53 21.50
CA ARG A 24 -5.04 3.50 20.06
C ARG A 24 -4.94 2.05 19.60
N ASP A 25 -5.95 1.57 18.87
CA ASP A 25 -6.02 0.19 18.37
C ASP A 25 -5.82 -0.89 19.46
N GLY A 26 -6.36 -0.62 20.66
CA GLY A 26 -6.26 -1.52 21.81
C GLY A 26 -4.88 -1.53 22.51
N GLN A 27 -3.90 -0.77 22.02
CA GLN A 27 -2.57 -0.65 22.59
C GLN A 27 -2.35 0.71 23.25
N VAL A 28 -1.45 0.77 24.23
CA VAL A 28 -1.08 2.05 24.87
C VAL A 28 -0.21 2.84 23.91
N ALA A 29 -0.71 4.00 23.47
CA ALA A 29 -0.04 4.88 22.50
C ALA A 29 0.82 5.96 23.18
N ALA A 30 0.37 6.47 24.32
CA ALA A 30 1.09 7.47 25.11
C ALA A 30 0.66 7.40 26.57
N GLU A 31 1.51 7.87 27.49
CA GLU A 31 1.17 7.94 28.91
C GLU A 31 1.93 9.02 29.66
N PHE A 32 1.36 9.46 30.79
CA PHE A 32 2.07 10.23 31.80
C PHE A 32 1.55 9.88 33.20
N THR A 33 2.38 10.13 34.22
CA THR A 33 2.03 9.93 35.63
C THR A 33 2.33 11.21 36.42
N GLY A 34 1.54 11.46 37.45
CA GLY A 34 1.61 12.66 38.28
C GLY A 34 0.88 13.85 37.67
N LEU A 35 0.86 14.94 38.42
CA LEU A 35 0.31 16.22 37.97
C LEU A 35 1.24 16.83 36.93
N GLN A 36 0.67 17.23 35.78
CA GLN A 36 1.41 17.85 34.68
C GLN A 36 0.91 19.28 34.47
N PRO A 37 1.77 20.21 34.01
CA PRO A 37 1.34 21.54 33.58
C PRO A 37 0.32 21.44 32.43
N GLU A 38 -0.61 22.39 32.36
CA GLU A 38 -1.64 22.45 31.32
C GLU A 38 -1.06 22.35 29.90
N ALA A 39 0.05 23.05 29.63
CA ALA A 39 0.72 23.01 28.34
C ALA A 39 1.24 21.59 27.97
N MET A 40 1.65 20.78 28.95
CA MET A 40 2.08 19.40 28.71
C MET A 40 0.88 18.49 28.44
N VAL A 41 -0.23 18.70 29.15
CA VAL A 41 -1.48 17.98 28.92
C VAL A 41 -2.04 18.32 27.53
N ALA A 42 -2.02 19.58 27.12
CA ALA A 42 -2.45 20.00 25.80
C ALA A 42 -1.63 19.33 24.69
N LYS A 43 -0.29 19.35 24.80
CA LYS A 43 0.61 18.66 23.85
C LYS A 43 0.37 17.15 23.80
N PHE A 44 0.07 16.53 24.95
CA PHE A 44 -0.27 15.11 25.02
C PHE A 44 -1.51 14.79 24.17
N PHE A 45 -2.57 15.59 24.28
CA PHE A 45 -3.76 15.40 23.46
C PHE A 45 -3.54 15.77 21.98
N GLU A 46 -2.78 16.82 21.70
CA GLU A 46 -2.46 17.24 20.33
C GLU A 46 -1.71 16.14 19.56
N ALA A 47 -0.75 15.46 20.21
CA ALA A 47 -0.02 14.35 19.61
C ALA A 47 -0.88 13.10 19.35
N LEU A 48 -2.06 13.00 19.99
CA LEU A 48 -2.98 11.88 19.86
C LEU A 48 -4.17 12.20 18.93
N ALA A 49 -4.49 13.48 18.78
CA ALA A 49 -5.56 13.93 17.92
C ALA A 49 -5.24 13.59 16.46
N PRO A 50 -6.27 13.38 15.61
CA PRO A 50 -6.06 13.29 14.17
C PRO A 50 -5.32 14.53 13.67
N SER A 51 -4.34 14.35 12.80
CA SER A 51 -3.63 15.45 12.15
C SER A 51 -4.57 16.27 11.26
N ALA A 52 -4.08 17.40 10.74
CA ALA A 52 -4.83 18.16 9.73
C ALA A 52 -5.12 17.30 8.49
N ALA A 53 -4.13 16.54 8.03
CA ALA A 53 -4.26 15.60 6.91
C ALA A 53 -5.30 14.49 7.20
N ASP A 54 -5.29 13.90 8.40
CA ASP A 54 -6.27 12.88 8.79
C ASP A 54 -7.70 13.42 8.72
N ARG A 55 -7.92 14.64 9.24
CA ARG A 55 -9.25 15.27 9.23
C ARG A 55 -9.72 15.59 7.81
N LEU A 56 -8.83 16.09 6.95
CA LEU A 56 -9.14 16.38 5.55
C LEU A 56 -9.44 15.10 4.76
N ALA A 57 -8.66 14.04 4.98
CA ALA A 57 -8.90 12.73 4.36
C ALA A 57 -10.24 12.12 4.82
N ALA A 58 -10.58 12.24 6.11
CA ALA A 58 -11.87 11.81 6.63
C ALA A 58 -13.04 12.60 6.01
N GLN A 59 -12.90 13.93 5.89
CA GLN A 59 -13.91 14.75 5.20
C GLN A 59 -14.07 14.35 3.73
N ALA A 60 -12.97 14.04 3.03
CA ALA A 60 -12.99 13.62 1.64
C ALA A 60 -13.78 12.30 1.43
N ALA A 61 -13.73 11.38 2.40
CA ALA A 61 -14.47 10.13 2.35
C ALA A 61 -15.99 10.33 2.32
N GLU A 62 -16.49 11.37 2.99
CA GLU A 62 -17.92 11.71 3.06
C GLU A 62 -18.34 12.75 2.01
N ALA A 63 -17.38 13.46 1.40
CA ALA A 63 -17.64 14.50 0.43
C ALA A 63 -18.18 13.96 -0.90
N ALA A 64 -18.92 14.82 -1.62
CA ALA A 64 -19.30 14.59 -3.01
C ALA A 64 -18.06 14.60 -3.93
N ALA A 65 -18.20 14.00 -5.12
CA ALA A 65 -17.07 13.76 -6.04
C ALA A 65 -16.32 15.05 -6.43
N ASP A 66 -17.05 16.16 -6.60
CA ASP A 66 -16.51 17.48 -6.94
C ASP A 66 -15.66 18.10 -5.83
N GLN A 67 -15.95 17.79 -4.56
CA GLN A 67 -15.22 18.32 -3.40
C GLN A 67 -14.13 17.37 -2.89
N ARG A 68 -14.31 16.06 -3.12
CA ARG A 68 -13.40 15.01 -2.64
C ARG A 68 -11.97 15.22 -3.10
N GLU A 69 -11.77 15.50 -4.39
CA GLU A 69 -10.43 15.70 -4.96
C GLU A 69 -9.69 16.90 -4.32
N ALA A 70 -10.40 18.00 -4.10
CA ALA A 70 -9.84 19.19 -3.47
C ALA A 70 -9.40 18.91 -2.02
N LEU A 71 -10.22 18.19 -1.24
CA LEU A 71 -9.89 17.81 0.13
C LEU A 71 -8.69 16.85 0.20
N LEU A 72 -8.59 15.89 -0.71
CA LEU A 72 -7.45 14.97 -0.79
C LEU A 72 -6.16 15.72 -1.14
N ARG A 73 -6.20 16.67 -2.09
CA ARG A 73 -5.04 17.53 -2.39
C ARG A 73 -4.64 18.41 -1.22
N GLN A 74 -5.59 18.96 -0.48
CA GLN A 74 -5.29 19.70 0.75
C GLN A 74 -4.64 18.80 1.79
N ALA A 75 -5.13 17.58 1.98
CA ALA A 75 -4.52 16.61 2.89
C ALA A 75 -3.07 16.29 2.50
N LEU A 76 -2.78 16.15 1.20
CA LEU A 76 -1.43 15.91 0.69
C LEU A 76 -0.51 17.15 0.77
N ALA A 77 -1.08 18.35 0.79
CA ALA A 77 -0.31 19.58 1.06
C ALA A 77 0.14 19.65 2.53
N GLU A 78 -0.68 19.13 3.46
CA GLU A 78 -0.33 19.00 4.88
C GLU A 78 0.66 17.85 5.12
N GLN A 79 0.44 16.71 4.45
CA GLN A 79 1.31 15.53 4.55
C GLN A 79 1.33 14.77 3.21
N ALA A 80 2.44 14.92 2.46
CA ALA A 80 2.58 14.38 1.10
C ALA A 80 2.53 12.83 1.02
N ASP A 81 2.89 12.14 2.10
CA ASP A 81 2.86 10.68 2.22
C ASP A 81 1.68 10.18 3.08
N HIS A 82 0.59 10.96 3.16
CA HIS A 82 -0.58 10.53 3.93
C HIS A 82 -1.31 9.38 3.20
N PRO A 83 -1.32 8.14 3.73
CA PRO A 83 -1.69 6.95 2.95
C PRO A 83 -3.10 7.01 2.36
N VAL A 84 -4.08 7.36 3.20
CA VAL A 84 -5.49 7.46 2.78
C VAL A 84 -5.68 8.54 1.72
N ALA A 85 -4.96 9.65 1.83
CA ALA A 85 -5.12 10.76 0.91
C ALA A 85 -4.47 10.47 -0.44
N ALA A 86 -3.27 9.88 -0.44
CA ALA A 86 -2.55 9.57 -1.68
C ALA A 86 -3.24 8.44 -2.45
N VAL A 87 -3.64 7.35 -1.77
CA VAL A 87 -4.40 6.25 -2.41
C VAL A 87 -5.76 6.74 -2.91
N GLY A 88 -6.47 7.54 -2.11
CA GLY A 88 -7.74 8.13 -2.52
C GLY A 88 -7.63 9.01 -3.76
N LEU A 89 -6.63 9.91 -3.80
CA LEU A 89 -6.41 10.79 -4.95
C LEU A 89 -5.95 10.00 -6.16
N ALA A 90 -4.99 9.09 -5.99
CA ALA A 90 -4.50 8.23 -7.07
C ALA A 90 -5.61 7.38 -7.69
N THR A 91 -6.59 6.92 -6.89
CA THR A 91 -7.76 6.21 -7.42
C THR A 91 -8.60 7.11 -8.34
N LEU A 92 -8.92 8.34 -7.91
CA LEU A 92 -9.66 9.30 -8.74
C LEU A 92 -8.91 9.66 -10.04
N LEU A 93 -7.59 9.83 -9.94
CA LEU A 93 -6.71 10.10 -11.09
C LEU A 93 -6.68 8.91 -12.05
N ALA A 94 -6.56 7.69 -11.53
CA ALA A 94 -6.57 6.47 -12.32
C ALA A 94 -7.89 6.29 -13.08
N ASP A 95 -9.03 6.55 -12.42
CA ASP A 95 -10.36 6.40 -13.02
C ASP A 95 -10.61 7.34 -14.21
N ARG A 96 -9.95 8.51 -14.22
CA ARG A 96 -10.01 9.48 -15.32
C ARG A 96 -8.88 9.36 -16.35
N GLY A 97 -7.97 8.39 -16.16
CA GLY A 97 -6.86 8.12 -17.07
C GLY A 97 -5.57 8.89 -16.79
N ASP A 98 -5.48 9.65 -15.70
CA ASP A 98 -4.25 10.35 -15.28
C ASP A 98 -3.30 9.41 -14.52
N THR A 99 -2.89 8.32 -15.19
CA THR A 99 -2.11 7.21 -14.59
C THR A 99 -0.74 7.66 -14.10
N ASP A 100 -0.08 8.58 -14.81
CA ASP A 100 1.25 9.10 -14.44
C ASP A 100 1.25 9.83 -13.09
N GLU A 101 0.23 10.67 -12.85
CA GLU A 101 0.13 11.39 -11.58
C GLU A 101 -0.27 10.45 -10.45
N ALA A 102 -1.19 9.52 -10.71
CA ALA A 102 -1.54 8.47 -9.77
C ALA A 102 -0.31 7.67 -9.34
N ALA A 103 0.49 7.18 -10.29
CA ALA A 103 1.67 6.39 -10.03
C ALA A 103 2.70 7.15 -9.15
N ARG A 104 2.94 8.44 -9.43
CA ARG A 104 3.86 9.27 -8.62
C ARG A 104 3.43 9.39 -7.17
N LEU A 105 2.12 9.54 -6.90
CA LEU A 105 1.60 9.60 -5.53
C LEU A 105 1.80 8.28 -4.79
N LEU A 106 1.53 7.16 -5.46
CA LEU A 106 1.61 5.82 -4.87
C LEU A 106 3.06 5.40 -4.58
N GLN A 107 4.02 5.86 -5.38
CA GLN A 107 5.45 5.61 -5.17
C GLN A 107 5.99 6.22 -3.86
N LEU A 108 5.30 7.21 -3.28
CA LEU A 108 5.64 7.74 -1.95
C LEU A 108 5.30 6.78 -0.81
N LEU A 109 4.52 5.73 -1.09
CA LEU A 109 3.96 4.80 -0.11
C LEU A 109 4.37 3.33 -0.36
N PRO A 110 5.67 3.00 -0.48
CA PRO A 110 6.12 1.66 -0.86
C PRO A 110 5.76 0.58 0.17
N ALA A 111 5.52 0.94 1.43
CA ALA A 111 5.12 0.01 2.49
C ALA A 111 3.60 -0.20 2.56
N ASP A 112 2.80 0.70 1.98
CA ASP A 112 1.34 0.64 2.07
C ASP A 112 0.80 -0.44 1.10
N PRO A 113 0.05 -1.45 1.58
CA PRO A 113 -0.47 -2.52 0.73
C PRO A 113 -1.45 -2.02 -0.33
N ALA A 114 -2.30 -1.04 -0.01
CA ALA A 114 -3.28 -0.51 -0.95
C ALA A 114 -2.58 0.29 -2.05
N ALA A 115 -1.56 1.07 -1.69
CA ALA A 115 -0.77 1.82 -2.66
C ALA A 115 0.02 0.90 -3.60
N ARG A 116 0.70 -0.12 -3.05
CA ARG A 116 1.40 -1.14 -3.86
C ARG A 116 0.47 -1.84 -4.83
N ARG A 117 -0.72 -2.23 -4.36
CA ARG A 117 -1.71 -2.90 -5.20
C ARG A 117 -2.18 -1.98 -6.33
N LEU A 118 -2.60 -0.75 -6.02
CA LEU A 118 -3.08 0.17 -7.04
C LEU A 118 -1.99 0.51 -8.07
N LEU A 119 -0.73 0.70 -7.62
CA LEU A 119 0.39 0.93 -8.53
C LEU A 119 0.62 -0.25 -9.47
N ALA A 120 0.57 -1.47 -8.95
CA ALA A 120 0.67 -2.68 -9.75
C ALA A 120 -0.48 -2.79 -10.76
N GLU A 121 -1.71 -2.47 -10.36
CA GLU A 121 -2.86 -2.45 -11.28
C GLU A 121 -2.67 -1.43 -12.42
N LEU A 122 -2.08 -0.27 -12.15
CA LEU A 122 -1.78 0.73 -13.19
C LEU A 122 -0.75 0.22 -14.19
N HIS A 123 0.38 -0.32 -13.71
CA HIS A 123 1.42 -0.86 -14.58
C HIS A 123 0.93 -2.05 -15.43
N LEU A 124 0.08 -2.91 -14.85
CA LEU A 124 -0.52 -4.00 -15.62
C LEU A 124 -1.48 -3.47 -16.70
N ARG A 125 -2.28 -2.44 -16.41
CA ARG A 125 -3.17 -1.83 -17.42
C ARG A 125 -2.40 -1.21 -18.58
N GLU A 126 -1.21 -0.65 -18.35
CA GLU A 126 -0.36 -0.14 -19.44
C GLU A 126 0.10 -1.24 -20.40
N ALA A 127 0.25 -2.47 -19.92
CA ALA A 127 0.53 -3.64 -20.75
C ALA A 127 -0.74 -4.23 -21.43
N ALA A 128 -1.94 -3.75 -21.07
CA ALA A 128 -3.17 -4.18 -21.70
C ALA A 128 -3.32 -3.50 -23.07
N GLY A 129 -3.15 -4.26 -24.16
CA GLY A 129 -3.32 -3.75 -25.51
C GLY A 129 -2.43 -4.40 -26.55
N ASP A 130 -1.44 -5.16 -26.13
CA ASP A 130 -0.60 -5.94 -27.04
C ASP A 130 -1.33 -7.16 -27.61
N ASP A 131 -1.01 -7.51 -28.86
CA ASP A 131 -1.45 -8.77 -29.47
C ASP A 131 -0.71 -9.95 -28.80
N ILE A 132 -1.43 -10.68 -27.95
CA ILE A 132 -0.90 -11.82 -27.21
C ILE A 132 -0.38 -12.91 -28.15
N ASP A 133 -1.01 -13.14 -29.29
CA ASP A 133 -0.59 -14.20 -30.22
C ASP A 133 0.70 -13.80 -30.95
N GLU A 134 0.85 -12.53 -31.34
CA GLU A 134 2.11 -12.01 -31.86
C GLU A 134 3.22 -12.09 -30.79
N LEU A 135 2.93 -11.68 -29.55
CA LEU A 135 3.89 -11.74 -28.46
C LEU A 135 4.31 -13.17 -28.13
N ARG A 136 3.40 -14.15 -28.18
CA ARG A 136 3.72 -15.57 -27.99
C ARG A 136 4.74 -16.07 -29.02
N GLN A 137 4.58 -15.68 -30.28
CA GLN A 137 5.53 -16.05 -31.33
C GLN A 137 6.92 -15.43 -31.06
N ARG A 138 6.96 -14.16 -30.66
CA ARG A 138 8.20 -13.42 -30.40
C ARG A 138 8.90 -13.83 -29.10
N ALA A 139 8.15 -14.25 -28.08
CA ALA A 139 8.68 -14.69 -26.78
C ALA A 139 9.58 -15.94 -26.86
N THR A 140 9.52 -16.68 -27.97
CA THR A 140 10.45 -17.79 -28.25
C THR A 140 11.92 -17.34 -28.27
N ALA A 141 12.20 -16.09 -28.65
CA ALA A 141 13.54 -15.51 -28.64
C ALA A 141 14.08 -15.21 -27.22
N GLY A 142 13.22 -15.21 -26.20
CA GLY A 142 13.58 -14.79 -24.84
C GLY A 142 13.71 -13.29 -24.67
N GLY A 143 14.32 -12.86 -23.56
CA GLY A 143 14.51 -11.45 -23.21
C GLY A 143 13.21 -10.64 -23.17
N GLU A 144 13.27 -9.43 -23.70
CA GLU A 144 12.21 -8.41 -23.64
C GLU A 144 10.84 -8.90 -24.18
N PRO A 145 10.76 -9.59 -25.34
CA PRO A 145 9.50 -10.17 -25.79
C PRO A 145 8.81 -11.10 -24.78
N ARG A 146 9.58 -11.88 -24.01
CA ARG A 146 9.03 -12.77 -22.98
C ARG A 146 8.49 -12.00 -21.79
N LEU A 147 9.23 -10.99 -21.33
CA LEU A 147 8.77 -10.09 -20.28
C LEU A 147 7.45 -9.40 -20.67
N ARG A 148 7.39 -8.87 -21.89
CA ARG A 148 6.20 -8.19 -22.44
C ARG A 148 4.99 -9.12 -22.55
N LEU A 149 5.20 -10.37 -23.00
CA LEU A 149 4.16 -11.40 -22.99
C LEU A 149 3.62 -11.65 -21.57
N GLY A 150 4.51 -11.84 -20.60
CA GLY A 150 4.14 -12.08 -19.21
C GLY A 150 3.30 -10.95 -18.61
N ARG A 151 3.69 -9.69 -18.87
CA ARG A 151 2.92 -8.50 -18.45
C ARG A 151 1.54 -8.44 -19.12
N SER A 152 1.45 -8.75 -20.40
CA SER A 152 0.19 -8.75 -21.16
C SER A 152 -0.78 -9.85 -20.68
N LEU A 153 -0.25 -11.04 -20.36
CA LEU A 153 -1.02 -12.13 -19.76
C LEU A 153 -1.54 -11.74 -18.36
N ALA A 154 -0.70 -11.09 -17.55
CA ALA A 154 -1.09 -10.59 -16.24
C ALA A 154 -2.22 -9.54 -16.35
N ALA A 155 -2.08 -8.61 -17.30
CA ALA A 155 -3.06 -7.57 -17.59
C ALA A 155 -4.43 -8.10 -18.01
N THR A 156 -4.46 -9.24 -18.70
CA THR A 156 -5.69 -9.91 -19.17
C THR A 156 -6.24 -10.94 -18.18
N GLY A 157 -5.64 -11.04 -16.98
CA GLY A 157 -6.10 -11.95 -15.92
C GLY A 157 -5.64 -13.40 -16.08
N GLN A 158 -4.77 -13.72 -17.04
CA GLN A 158 -4.19 -15.05 -17.23
C GLN A 158 -3.02 -15.27 -16.24
N SER A 159 -3.30 -15.14 -14.95
CA SER A 159 -2.27 -14.98 -13.91
C SER A 159 -1.31 -16.17 -13.78
N GLU A 160 -1.79 -17.40 -13.95
CA GLU A 160 -0.93 -18.58 -13.85
C GLU A 160 0.07 -18.66 -15.00
N GLU A 161 -0.39 -18.48 -16.24
CA GLU A 161 0.47 -18.42 -17.43
C GLU A 161 1.44 -17.23 -17.35
N ALA A 162 0.94 -16.07 -16.88
CA ALA A 162 1.77 -14.90 -16.67
C ALA A 162 2.94 -15.18 -15.71
N LEU A 163 2.68 -15.85 -14.57
CA LEU A 163 3.72 -16.20 -13.61
C LEU A 163 4.75 -17.17 -14.18
N GLU A 164 4.31 -18.15 -14.97
CA GLU A 164 5.21 -19.07 -15.66
C GLU A 164 6.15 -18.31 -16.61
N VAL A 165 5.58 -17.46 -17.47
CA VAL A 165 6.32 -16.68 -18.46
C VAL A 165 7.28 -15.68 -17.80
N LEU A 166 6.82 -14.97 -16.77
CA LEU A 166 7.61 -13.97 -16.06
C LEU A 166 8.76 -14.61 -15.28
N ILE A 167 8.54 -15.74 -14.60
CA ILE A 167 9.64 -16.46 -13.92
C ILE A 167 10.67 -16.97 -14.92
N ALA A 168 10.24 -17.47 -16.08
CA ALA A 168 11.18 -17.83 -17.14
C ALA A 168 11.98 -16.61 -17.66
N ALA A 169 11.41 -15.40 -17.62
CA ALA A 169 12.12 -14.16 -17.95
C ALA A 169 13.12 -13.71 -16.86
N VAL A 170 12.95 -14.12 -15.60
CA VAL A 170 13.91 -13.85 -14.51
C VAL A 170 15.29 -14.49 -14.78
N GLY A 171 15.30 -15.59 -15.53
CA GLY A 171 16.53 -16.31 -15.90
C GLY A 171 17.47 -15.53 -16.83
N ASP A 172 16.96 -14.54 -17.58
CA ASP A 172 17.76 -13.70 -18.48
C ASP A 172 18.30 -12.47 -17.72
N PRO A 173 19.63 -12.25 -17.64
CA PRO A 173 20.22 -11.10 -16.95
C PRO A 173 19.70 -9.74 -17.42
N ASN A 174 19.28 -9.61 -18.68
CA ASN A 174 18.81 -8.33 -19.23
C ASN A 174 17.38 -7.99 -18.79
N THR A 175 16.57 -8.99 -18.45
CA THR A 175 15.17 -8.79 -18.01
C THR A 175 14.93 -9.20 -16.56
N ARG A 176 15.97 -9.66 -15.86
CA ARG A 176 15.85 -10.24 -14.52
C ARG A 176 15.12 -9.33 -13.53
N ASP A 177 15.55 -8.08 -13.44
CA ASP A 177 14.99 -7.14 -12.46
C ASP A 177 13.56 -6.73 -12.83
N ASP A 178 13.30 -6.44 -14.11
CA ASP A 178 11.98 -6.06 -14.58
C ASP A 178 10.96 -7.21 -14.51
N ALA A 179 11.40 -8.44 -14.77
CA ALA A 179 10.59 -9.65 -14.61
C ALA A 179 10.30 -9.92 -13.13
N ARG A 180 11.29 -9.75 -12.24
CA ARG A 180 11.08 -9.84 -10.79
C ARG A 180 10.05 -8.81 -10.33
N ILE A 181 10.15 -7.57 -10.79
CA ILE A 181 9.19 -6.51 -10.46
C ILE A 181 7.79 -6.91 -10.93
N ALA A 182 7.64 -7.36 -12.19
CA ALA A 182 6.34 -7.77 -12.74
C ALA A 182 5.69 -8.94 -11.97
N VAL A 183 6.49 -9.91 -11.49
CA VAL A 183 5.97 -10.99 -10.61
C VAL A 183 5.47 -10.42 -9.29
N LEU A 184 6.20 -9.50 -8.67
CA LEU A 184 5.79 -8.88 -7.40
C LEU A 184 4.56 -8.00 -7.55
N GLU A 185 4.42 -7.30 -8.68
CA GLU A 185 3.22 -6.54 -9.03
C GLU A 185 2.01 -7.47 -9.16
N LEU A 186 2.15 -8.59 -9.88
CA LEU A 186 1.09 -9.58 -9.98
C LEU A 186 0.73 -10.18 -8.62
N PHE A 187 1.70 -10.42 -7.73
CA PHE A 187 1.42 -10.84 -6.35
C PHE A 187 0.64 -9.79 -5.56
N ALA A 188 0.98 -8.50 -5.70
CA ALA A 188 0.26 -7.41 -5.04
C ALA A 188 -1.20 -7.32 -5.50
N VAL A 189 -1.47 -7.56 -6.78
CA VAL A 189 -2.82 -7.60 -7.35
C VAL A 189 -3.61 -8.81 -6.87
N LEU A 190 -2.99 -10.00 -6.85
CA LEU A 190 -3.63 -11.24 -6.40
C LEU A 190 -3.87 -11.28 -4.88
N GLY A 191 -3.08 -10.52 -4.12
CA GLY A 191 -3.10 -10.50 -2.66
C GLY A 191 -2.24 -11.59 -2.03
N ASP A 192 -1.68 -11.27 -0.86
CA ASP A 192 -0.65 -12.11 -0.22
C ASP A 192 -1.16 -13.50 0.23
N ASP A 193 -2.47 -13.63 0.43
CA ASP A 193 -3.18 -14.85 0.85
C ASP A 193 -3.70 -15.71 -0.32
N SER A 194 -3.39 -15.36 -1.57
CA SER A 194 -3.74 -16.17 -2.73
C SER A 194 -2.98 -17.50 -2.74
N ASP A 195 -3.68 -18.60 -3.05
CA ASP A 195 -3.07 -19.93 -3.25
C ASP A 195 -1.99 -19.90 -4.34
N LEU A 196 -2.24 -19.12 -5.41
CA LEU A 196 -1.30 -18.95 -6.50
C LEU A 196 -0.03 -18.27 -5.99
N VAL A 197 -0.15 -17.17 -5.25
CA VAL A 197 1.01 -16.47 -4.69
C VAL A 197 1.81 -17.38 -3.76
N ARG A 198 1.15 -18.16 -2.90
CA ARG A 198 1.82 -19.15 -2.03
C ARG A 198 2.61 -20.19 -2.82
N ALA A 199 2.05 -20.72 -3.91
CA ALA A 199 2.69 -21.73 -4.74
C ALA A 199 3.89 -21.18 -5.54
N TRP A 200 3.83 -19.91 -5.96
CA TRP A 200 4.79 -19.32 -6.88
C TRP A 200 5.91 -18.52 -6.21
N ARG A 201 5.74 -18.04 -4.96
CA ARG A 201 6.79 -17.35 -4.19
C ARG A 201 8.11 -18.15 -4.10
N PRO A 202 8.11 -19.46 -3.76
CA PRO A 202 9.36 -20.25 -3.71
C PRO A 202 10.04 -20.40 -5.07
N ARG A 203 9.25 -20.44 -6.17
CA ARG A 203 9.78 -20.54 -7.54
C ARG A 203 10.48 -19.25 -7.95
N LEU A 204 9.92 -18.10 -7.62
CA LEU A 204 10.60 -16.81 -7.83
C LEU A 204 11.92 -16.76 -7.06
N ALA A 205 11.91 -17.17 -5.78
CA ALA A 205 13.15 -17.23 -5.00
C ALA A 205 14.21 -18.14 -5.65
N SER A 206 13.82 -19.34 -6.08
CA SER A 206 14.72 -20.27 -6.78
C SER A 206 15.21 -19.79 -8.14
N ALA A 207 14.49 -18.87 -8.81
CA ALA A 207 14.93 -18.32 -10.10
C ALA A 207 15.94 -17.18 -9.93
N LEU A 208 16.02 -16.58 -8.73
CA LEU A 208 16.90 -15.46 -8.42
C LEU A 208 18.27 -15.89 -7.86
N PHE A 209 18.39 -17.13 -7.36
CA PHE A 209 19.57 -17.69 -6.70
C PHE A 209 20.00 -19.00 -7.36
#